data_AF-A0A1J7HWL0-F1
#
_entry.id   AF-A0A1J7HWL0-F1
#
_cell.length_a   1.000
_cell.length_b   1.000
_cell.length_c   1.000
_cell.angle_alpha   90.00
_cell.angle_beta   90.00
_cell.angle_gamma   90.00
#
_symmetry.space_group_name_H-M   'P 1'
#
loop_
_entity.id
_entity.type
_entity.pdbx_description
1 polymer ?
#
loop_
_entity_poly.entity_id
_entity_poly.type
_entity_poly.pdbx_seq_one_letter_code
_entity_poly.pdbx_strand_id
1 'polypeptide(L)'
;MDQGNWAIVKPALTLLIYGLMLFPSIPGSVGYKAVKVFYKLFKWKEGIAVGRTFAGLENYQVDGNKEMIAIGLMNIAGSCSSCSFSRSAVNYNAGAQTTVSNIIMASAVLVTLLCLMPLFYYTPNVVIAAIIITAVIGLIDYQAAYKLWKVDKLDCLACLCSFFGVLFISVPLGLGIAVAISVFKILLHVSRPNTLVLGNIPGKPIFRNLNQYREALRISSFLILAIESPMYFANSTYLQERILRWVREEEERVEANKEDTLKCIILDMTGVTAIDTSGIDTLCELRKILEKRSLRSCKISKCLKG
;
A
#
# COMPACT_ATOMS: atom_id res chain seq x y z
N MET A 1 9.19 -12.23 -9.70
CA MET A 1 9.56 -11.11 -8.80
C MET A 1 11.07 -11.20 -8.62
N ASP A 2 11.80 -10.42 -9.42
CA ASP A 2 13.20 -10.66 -9.75
C ASP A 2 14.17 -10.49 -8.57
N GLN A 3 15.25 -11.28 -8.58
CA GLN A 3 16.34 -11.24 -7.59
C GLN A 3 16.94 -9.84 -7.40
N GLY A 4 16.83 -8.95 -8.40
CA GLY A 4 17.33 -7.56 -8.35
C GLY A 4 16.61 -6.62 -7.37
N ASN A 5 15.38 -6.91 -6.94
CA ASN A 5 14.70 -6.07 -5.94
C ASN A 5 15.21 -6.33 -4.51
N TRP A 6 15.62 -7.56 -4.20
CA TRP A 6 16.04 -7.93 -2.84
C TRP A 6 17.39 -7.32 -2.42
N ALA A 7 18.27 -7.00 -3.36
CA ALA A 7 19.58 -6.40 -3.07
C ALA A 7 19.48 -4.97 -2.52
N ILE A 8 18.44 -4.22 -2.90
CA ILE A 8 18.23 -2.81 -2.46
C ILE A 8 17.24 -2.76 -1.29
N VAL A 9 16.25 -3.64 -1.28
CA VAL A 9 15.27 -3.73 -0.21
C VAL A 9 15.95 -4.06 1.13
N LYS A 10 16.91 -5.01 1.16
CA LYS A 10 17.56 -5.42 2.41
C LYS A 10 18.21 -4.26 3.19
N PRO A 11 19.17 -3.48 2.62
CA PRO A 11 19.81 -2.40 3.37
C PRO A 11 18.86 -1.24 3.70
N ALA A 12 17.94 -0.90 2.81
CA ALA A 12 16.98 0.18 3.04
C ALA A 12 15.97 -0.19 4.13
N LEU A 13 15.46 -1.42 4.13
CA LEU A 13 14.56 -1.93 5.17
C LEU A 13 15.27 -2.00 6.52
N THR A 14 16.52 -2.46 6.56
CA THR A 14 17.35 -2.45 7.77
C THR A 14 17.51 -1.03 8.30
N LEU A 15 17.88 -0.05 7.47
CA LEU A 15 17.99 1.36 7.88
C LEU A 15 16.67 1.94 8.37
N LEU A 16 15.54 1.58 7.75
CA LEU A 16 14.21 2.02 8.16
C LEU A 16 13.83 1.45 9.53
N ILE A 17 14.09 0.16 9.75
CA ILE A 17 13.85 -0.52 11.02
C ILE A 17 14.74 0.06 12.11
N TYR A 18 16.04 0.28 11.86
CA TYR A 18 16.95 0.91 12.81
C TYR A 18 16.58 2.37 13.10
N GLY A 19 16.19 3.15 12.09
CA GLY A 19 15.74 4.53 12.26
C GLY A 19 14.45 4.65 13.09
N LEU A 20 13.51 3.73 12.92
CA LEU A 20 12.30 3.63 13.74
C LEU A 20 12.55 3.02 15.13
N MET A 21 13.56 2.16 15.29
CA MET A 21 14.00 1.68 16.60
C MET A 21 14.74 2.75 17.42
N LEU A 22 15.28 3.79 16.78
CA LEU A 22 15.89 4.95 17.45
C LEU A 22 14.88 6.05 17.84
N PHE A 23 13.65 5.97 17.35
CA PHE A 23 12.56 6.90 17.72
C PHE A 23 12.24 6.98 19.23
N PRO A 24 12.35 5.89 20.04
CA PRO A 24 12.21 5.96 21.50
C PRO A 24 13.32 6.75 22.19
N SER A 25 14.46 6.96 21.55
CA SER A 25 15.63 7.63 22.15
C SER A 25 15.67 9.14 21.89
N ILE A 26 14.65 9.75 21.26
CA ILE A 26 14.58 11.21 21.09
C ILE A 26 14.19 11.85 22.43
N PRO A 27 15.12 12.46 23.18
CA PRO A 27 14.81 13.08 24.46
C PRO A 27 14.17 14.44 24.16
N GLY A 28 12.88 14.59 24.47
CA GLY A 28 12.22 15.90 24.49
C GLY A 28 10.72 15.87 24.26
N SER A 29 10.03 16.86 24.83
CA SER A 29 9.32 17.85 24.00
C SER A 29 8.36 17.34 22.91
N VAL A 30 8.99 16.91 21.83
CA VAL A 30 8.42 16.67 20.51
C VAL A 30 8.08 15.19 20.33
N GLY A 31 8.89 14.28 20.88
CA GLY A 31 8.68 12.82 20.77
C GLY A 31 7.35 12.39 21.40
N TYR A 32 7.06 12.88 22.61
CA TYR A 32 5.80 12.53 23.29
C TYR A 32 4.55 13.10 22.58
N LYS A 33 4.67 14.27 21.93
CA LYS A 33 3.55 14.86 21.16
C LYS A 33 3.27 14.03 19.92
N ALA A 34 4.31 13.64 19.20
CA ALA A 34 4.19 12.80 18.01
C ALA A 34 3.55 11.43 18.35
N VAL A 35 3.99 10.78 19.43
CA VAL A 35 3.41 9.51 19.89
C VAL A 35 1.93 9.66 20.27
N LYS A 36 1.54 10.75 20.95
CA LYS A 36 0.13 11.02 21.27
C LYS A 36 -0.72 11.21 20.01
N VAL A 37 -0.21 11.92 19.00
CA VAL A 37 -0.92 12.10 17.72
C VAL A 37 -1.09 10.76 17.02
N PHE A 38 -0.02 9.96 16.94
CA PHE A 38 -0.06 8.64 16.33
C PHE A 38 -1.09 7.71 17.01
N TYR A 39 -1.12 7.72 18.35
CA TYR A 39 -2.09 6.94 19.11
C TYR A 39 -3.54 7.35 18.82
N LYS A 40 -3.82 8.65 18.69
CA LYS A 40 -5.15 9.16 18.31
C LYS A 40 -5.55 8.70 16.91
N LEU A 41 -4.63 8.77 15.94
CA LEU A 41 -4.87 8.29 14.58
C LEU A 41 -5.16 6.79 14.56
N PHE A 42 -4.41 6.01 15.34
CA PHE A 42 -4.65 4.58 15.47
C PHE A 42 -6.05 4.27 16.04
N LYS A 43 -6.43 4.93 17.14
CA LYS A 43 -7.75 4.75 17.74
C LYS A 43 -8.90 5.10 16.79
N TRP A 44 -8.71 6.14 15.98
CA TRP A 44 -9.68 6.48 14.95
C TRP A 44 -9.77 5.41 13.85
N LYS A 45 -8.64 4.89 13.38
CA LYS A 45 -8.60 3.81 12.37
C LYS A 45 -9.24 2.52 12.86
N GLU A 46 -9.07 2.17 14.13
CA GLU A 46 -9.73 1.04 14.79
C GLU A 46 -11.26 1.16 14.67
N GLY A 47 -11.82 2.34 14.99
CA GLY A 47 -13.26 2.60 14.87
C GLY A 47 -13.79 2.48 13.44
N ILE A 48 -13.08 3.05 12.46
CA ILE A 48 -13.48 2.93 11.03
C ILE A 48 -13.41 1.48 10.55
N ALA A 49 -12.39 0.72 10.96
CA ALA A 49 -12.24 -0.68 10.56
C ALA A 49 -13.45 -1.51 11.01
N VAL A 50 -13.87 -1.35 12.27
CA VAL A 50 -15.05 -2.00 12.84
C VAL A 50 -16.33 -1.54 12.15
N GLY A 51 -16.49 -0.23 11.88
CA GLY A 51 -17.65 0.27 11.13
C GLY A 51 -17.75 -0.35 9.74
N ARG A 52 -16.63 -0.52 9.04
CA ARG A 52 -16.58 -1.18 7.72
C ARG A 52 -16.89 -2.67 7.79
N THR A 53 -16.53 -3.37 8.86
CA THR A 53 -16.90 -4.79 8.99
C THR A 53 -18.41 -4.96 9.12
N PHE A 54 -19.10 -4.09 9.88
CA PHE A 54 -20.56 -4.11 9.96
C PHE A 54 -21.22 -3.70 8.64
N ALA A 55 -20.66 -2.69 7.96
CA ALA A 55 -21.11 -2.26 6.63
C ALA A 55 -21.06 -3.37 5.59
N GLY A 56 -20.00 -4.19 5.62
CA GLY A 56 -19.84 -5.32 4.72
C GLY A 56 -20.83 -6.46 5.00
N LEU A 57 -21.31 -6.60 6.24
CA LEU A 57 -22.31 -7.62 6.60
C LEU A 57 -23.73 -7.21 6.15
N GLU A 58 -24.09 -5.94 6.31
CA GLU A 58 -25.43 -5.41 6.01
C GLU A 58 -25.54 -4.74 4.62
N ASN A 59 -24.47 -4.79 3.80
CA ASN A 59 -24.41 -4.18 2.46
C ASN A 59 -24.79 -2.69 2.39
N TYR A 60 -24.53 -1.91 3.45
CA TYR A 60 -24.64 -0.45 3.40
C TYR A 60 -23.28 0.20 3.19
N GLN A 61 -23.27 1.41 2.62
CA GLN A 61 -22.02 2.16 2.43
C GLN A 61 -21.71 3.04 3.63
N VAL A 62 -20.50 2.91 4.15
CA VAL A 62 -19.96 3.77 5.22
C VAL A 62 -19.11 4.88 4.65
N ASP A 63 -19.48 6.12 4.92
CA ASP A 63 -18.71 7.31 4.59
C ASP A 63 -17.71 7.62 5.72
N GLY A 64 -16.42 7.47 5.42
CA GLY A 64 -15.35 7.68 6.40
C GLY A 64 -15.27 9.10 6.97
N ASN A 65 -15.70 10.12 6.21
CA ASN A 65 -15.71 11.50 6.70
C ASN A 65 -16.82 11.71 7.74
N LYS A 66 -17.99 11.11 7.52
CA LYS A 66 -19.11 11.16 8.48
C LYS A 66 -18.79 10.38 9.75
N GLU A 67 -18.20 9.19 9.62
CA GLU A 67 -17.72 8.40 10.76
C GLU A 67 -16.67 9.16 11.58
N MET A 68 -15.75 9.88 10.93
CA MET A 68 -14.75 10.68 11.64
C MET A 68 -15.39 11.80 12.48
N ILE A 69 -16.38 12.50 11.92
CA ILE A 69 -17.11 13.55 12.64
C ILE A 69 -17.91 12.93 13.79
N ALA A 70 -18.57 11.79 13.56
CA ALA A 70 -19.35 11.09 14.59
C ALA A 70 -18.48 10.62 15.75
N ILE A 71 -17.34 9.96 15.50
CA ILE A 71 -16.39 9.53 16.53
C ILE A 71 -15.81 10.75 17.28
N GLY A 72 -15.51 11.84 16.56
CA GLY A 72 -15.03 13.09 17.15
C GLY A 72 -16.06 13.70 18.12
N LEU A 73 -17.29 13.86 17.67
CA LEU A 73 -18.40 14.39 18.49
C LEU A 73 -18.72 13.47 19.67
N MET A 74 -18.71 12.15 19.46
CA MET A 74 -18.93 11.16 20.52
C MET A 74 -17.85 11.23 21.60
N ASN A 75 -16.58 11.47 21.24
CA ASN A 75 -15.52 11.65 22.23
C ASN A 75 -15.63 12.99 22.98
N ILE A 76 -16.11 14.06 22.32
CA ILE A 76 -16.36 15.35 22.98
C ILE A 76 -17.54 15.22 23.95
N ALA A 77 -18.68 14.69 23.52
CA ALA A 77 -19.83 14.45 24.37
C ALA A 77 -19.52 13.39 25.47
N GLY A 78 -18.76 12.36 25.10
CA GLY A 78 -18.36 11.26 25.97
C GLY A 78 -17.26 11.62 26.97
N SER A 79 -16.58 12.75 26.81
CA SER A 79 -15.70 13.30 27.86
C SER A 79 -16.48 13.69 29.13
N CYS A 80 -17.81 13.85 29.03
CA CYS A 80 -18.73 13.97 30.15
C CYS A 80 -19.36 12.62 30.57
N SER A 81 -19.28 11.56 29.75
CA SER A 81 -19.83 10.23 30.05
C SER A 81 -19.23 9.12 29.15
N SER A 82 -18.44 8.21 29.74
CA SER A 82 -17.63 7.19 29.03
C SER A 82 -18.48 6.20 28.19
N CYS A 83 -18.58 6.40 26.87
CA CYS A 83 -19.21 5.44 25.94
C CYS A 83 -18.15 4.61 25.18
N SER A 84 -18.38 3.29 25.04
CA SER A 84 -17.41 2.33 24.45
C SER A 84 -18.01 1.55 23.28
N PHE A 85 -17.24 1.38 22.20
CA PHE A 85 -17.61 0.70 20.95
C PHE A 85 -17.73 -0.83 21.06
N SER A 86 -17.02 -1.46 22.00
CA SER A 86 -17.02 -2.93 22.15
C SER A 86 -18.42 -3.51 22.43
N ARG A 87 -19.32 -2.70 22.99
CA ARG A 87 -20.69 -3.10 23.32
C ARG A 87 -21.63 -3.13 22.11
N SER A 88 -21.32 -2.41 21.03
CA SER A 88 -22.16 -2.38 19.82
C SER A 88 -22.11 -3.69 19.03
N ALA A 89 -20.95 -4.37 19.02
CA ALA A 89 -20.78 -5.63 18.28
C ALA A 89 -21.61 -6.78 18.86
N VAL A 90 -21.68 -6.88 20.19
CA VAL A 90 -22.49 -7.89 20.88
C VAL A 90 -23.98 -7.60 20.69
N ASN A 91 -24.37 -6.32 20.74
CA ASN A 91 -25.74 -5.89 20.51
C ASN A 91 -26.23 -6.20 19.09
N TYR A 92 -25.34 -6.06 18.09
CA TYR A 92 -25.61 -6.46 16.71
C TYR A 92 -25.82 -7.98 16.58
N ASN A 93 -24.93 -8.80 17.16
CA ASN A 93 -25.10 -10.26 17.15
C ASN A 93 -26.36 -10.74 17.88
N ALA A 94 -26.89 -9.94 18.81
CA ALA A 94 -28.16 -10.21 19.49
C ALA A 94 -29.41 -9.78 18.70
N GLY A 95 -29.25 -9.24 17.49
CA GLY A 95 -30.37 -8.85 16.60
C GLY A 95 -31.01 -7.51 16.91
N ALA A 96 -30.33 -6.63 17.67
CA ALA A 96 -30.89 -5.33 18.03
C ALA A 96 -30.91 -4.34 16.84
N GLN A 97 -32.09 -3.77 16.54
CA GLN A 97 -32.27 -2.81 15.45
C GLN A 97 -32.51 -1.36 15.90
N THR A 98 -32.71 -1.10 17.20
CA THR A 98 -33.10 0.24 17.70
C THR A 98 -32.13 0.78 18.77
N THR A 99 -32.05 2.11 18.89
CA THR A 99 -31.23 2.81 19.91
C THR A 99 -31.67 2.50 21.34
N VAL A 100 -32.93 2.04 21.53
CA VAL A 100 -33.46 1.60 22.82
C VAL A 100 -32.65 0.43 23.39
N SER A 101 -32.10 -0.44 22.53
CA SER A 101 -31.26 -1.56 22.98
C SER A 101 -30.01 -1.08 23.72
N ASN A 102 -29.41 0.05 23.30
CA ASN A 102 -28.26 0.61 23.99
C ASN A 102 -28.61 1.15 25.38
N ILE A 103 -29.83 1.67 25.56
CA ILE A 103 -30.32 2.14 26.87
C ILE A 103 -30.56 0.94 27.78
N ILE A 104 -31.22 -0.11 27.28
CA ILE A 104 -31.46 -1.36 28.03
C ILE A 104 -30.12 -1.96 28.44
N MET A 105 -29.17 -2.08 27.51
CA MET A 105 -27.83 -2.58 27.80
C MET A 105 -27.08 -1.72 28.83
N ALA A 106 -27.14 -0.40 28.74
CA ALA A 106 -26.52 0.50 29.72
C ALA A 106 -27.15 0.35 31.11
N SER A 107 -28.49 0.25 31.18
CA SER A 107 -29.21 0.03 32.44
C SER A 107 -28.91 -1.34 33.04
N ALA A 108 -28.85 -2.39 32.24
CA ALA A 108 -28.50 -3.74 32.67
C ALA A 108 -27.06 -3.78 33.23
N VAL A 109 -26.11 -3.13 32.56
CA VAL A 109 -24.74 -2.98 33.07
C VAL A 109 -24.72 -2.22 34.40
N LEU A 110 -25.48 -1.14 34.52
CA LEU A 110 -25.57 -0.36 35.77
C LEU A 110 -26.14 -1.22 36.92
N VAL A 111 -27.24 -1.93 36.69
CA VAL A 111 -27.84 -2.84 37.69
C VAL A 111 -26.86 -3.95 38.08
N THR A 112 -26.17 -4.54 37.10
CA THR A 112 -25.16 -5.57 37.35
C THR A 112 -24.00 -5.00 38.18
N LEU A 113 -23.53 -3.79 37.88
CA LEU A 113 -22.48 -3.13 38.65
C LEU A 113 -22.94 -2.68 40.04
N LEU A 114 -24.22 -2.48 40.30
CA LEU A 114 -24.72 -2.11 41.64
C LEU A 114 -25.03 -3.33 42.50
N CYS A 115 -25.64 -4.38 41.90
CA CYS A 115 -26.07 -5.57 42.63
C CYS A 115 -25.02 -6.69 42.65
N LEU A 116 -24.26 -6.88 41.56
CA LEU A 116 -23.31 -7.99 41.39
C LEU A 116 -21.83 -7.59 41.58
N MET A 117 -21.51 -6.30 41.78
CA MET A 117 -20.15 -5.87 42.16
C MET A 117 -19.51 -6.68 43.28
N PRO A 118 -20.20 -6.95 44.42
CA PRO A 118 -19.59 -7.69 45.52
C PRO A 118 -19.27 -9.15 45.14
N LEU A 119 -19.96 -9.71 44.14
CA LEU A 119 -19.68 -11.04 43.62
C LEU A 119 -18.45 -11.01 42.69
N PHE A 120 -18.31 -9.98 41.85
CA PHE A 120 -17.17 -9.86 40.94
C PHE A 120 -15.84 -9.63 41.63
N TYR A 121 -15.83 -9.11 42.87
CA TYR A 121 -14.61 -8.95 43.67
C TYR A 121 -13.83 -10.28 43.83
N TYR A 122 -14.54 -11.41 43.90
CA TYR A 122 -13.95 -12.73 44.08
C TYR A 122 -13.55 -13.42 42.76
N THR A 123 -13.66 -12.73 41.62
CA THR A 123 -13.36 -13.35 40.32
C THR A 123 -11.86 -13.63 40.20
N PRO A 124 -11.43 -14.90 40.11
CA PRO A 124 -10.01 -15.20 39.97
C PRO A 124 -9.49 -14.76 38.60
N ASN A 125 -8.26 -14.25 38.56
CA ASN A 125 -7.61 -13.79 37.32
C ASN A 125 -7.58 -14.85 36.20
N VAL A 126 -7.61 -16.14 36.57
CA VAL A 126 -7.65 -17.28 35.63
C VAL A 126 -8.90 -17.25 34.75
N VAL A 127 -10.07 -16.89 35.29
CA VAL A 127 -11.32 -16.82 34.53
C VAL A 127 -11.26 -15.67 33.52
N ILE A 128 -10.73 -14.52 33.92
CA ILE A 128 -10.57 -13.36 33.03
C ILE A 128 -9.57 -13.68 31.90
N ALA A 129 -8.45 -14.33 32.22
CA ALA A 129 -7.48 -14.77 31.22
C ALA A 129 -8.10 -15.75 30.22
N ALA A 130 -8.89 -16.72 30.68
CA ALA A 130 -9.59 -17.67 29.82
C ALA A 130 -10.57 -16.99 28.85
N ILE A 131 -11.32 -15.98 29.33
CA ILE A 131 -12.22 -15.18 28.49
C ILE A 131 -11.44 -14.41 27.41
N ILE A 132 -10.30 -13.81 27.76
CA ILE A 132 -9.47 -13.08 26.79
C ILE A 132 -8.87 -14.04 25.75
N ILE A 133 -8.30 -15.17 26.17
CA ILE A 133 -7.68 -16.15 25.26
C ILE A 133 -8.71 -16.69 24.27
N THR A 134 -9.90 -17.07 24.75
CA THR A 134 -10.98 -17.57 23.88
C THR A 134 -11.46 -16.51 22.88
N ALA A 135 -11.55 -15.24 23.28
CA ALA A 135 -11.90 -14.15 22.37
C ALA A 135 -10.82 -13.89 21.30
N VAL A 136 -9.53 -13.98 21.67
CA VAL A 136 -8.41 -13.71 20.74
C VAL A 136 -8.18 -14.85 19.76
N ILE A 137 -8.37 -16.11 20.16
CA ILE A 137 -8.21 -17.27 19.26
C ILE A 137 -9.13 -17.15 18.03
N GLY A 138 -10.36 -16.66 18.22
CA GLY A 138 -11.30 -16.44 17.11
C GLY A 138 -10.90 -15.32 16.14
N LEU A 139 -9.97 -14.45 16.53
CA LEU A 139 -9.50 -13.34 15.71
C LEU A 139 -8.31 -13.72 14.81
N ILE A 140 -7.61 -14.83 15.11
CA ILE A 140 -6.43 -15.25 14.36
C ILE A 140 -6.85 -16.02 13.10
N ASP A 141 -6.78 -15.35 11.94
CA ASP A 141 -7.01 -15.98 10.64
C ASP A 141 -5.70 -16.52 10.02
N TYR A 142 -5.42 -17.79 10.28
CA TYR A 142 -4.26 -18.49 9.71
C TYR A 142 -4.33 -18.65 8.18
N GLN A 143 -5.54 -18.73 7.60
CA GLN A 143 -5.70 -18.88 6.16
C GLN A 143 -5.33 -17.58 5.44
N ALA A 144 -5.73 -16.44 5.98
CA ALA A 144 -5.33 -15.13 5.47
C ALA A 144 -3.80 -14.95 5.50
N ALA A 145 -3.15 -15.32 6.60
CA ALA A 145 -1.68 -15.24 6.71
C ALA A 145 -0.97 -16.10 5.64
N TYR A 146 -1.45 -17.33 5.40
CA TYR A 146 -0.88 -18.21 4.39
C TYR A 146 -1.11 -17.69 2.95
N LYS A 147 -2.30 -17.15 2.66
CA LYS A 147 -2.59 -16.49 1.38
C LYS A 147 -1.66 -15.30 1.15
N LEU A 148 -1.42 -14.49 2.19
CA LEU A 148 -0.54 -13.33 2.10
C LEU A 148 0.90 -13.73 1.77
N TRP A 149 1.41 -14.80 2.39
CA TRP A 149 2.74 -15.35 2.08
C TRP A 149 2.88 -15.82 0.63
N LYS A 150 1.82 -16.39 0.04
CA LYS A 150 1.81 -16.83 -1.36
C LYS A 150 1.74 -15.68 -2.36
N VAL A 151 1.03 -14.61 -2.03
CA VAL A 151 0.78 -13.48 -2.95
C VAL A 151 1.92 -12.46 -2.90
N ASP A 152 2.26 -11.94 -1.72
CA ASP A 152 3.27 -10.90 -1.57
C ASP A 152 4.13 -11.07 -0.31
N LYS A 153 5.41 -11.33 -0.54
CA LYS A 153 6.40 -11.53 0.53
C LYS A 153 6.67 -10.24 1.33
N LEU A 154 6.54 -9.07 0.72
CA LEU A 154 6.78 -7.79 1.39
C LEU A 154 5.64 -7.44 2.35
N ASP A 155 4.40 -7.75 1.99
CA ASP A 155 3.24 -7.55 2.87
C ASP A 155 3.28 -8.53 4.04
N CYS A 156 3.71 -9.77 3.79
CA CYS A 156 3.92 -10.73 4.86
C CYS A 156 5.06 -10.30 5.80
N LEU A 157 6.14 -9.73 5.26
CA LEU A 157 7.20 -9.15 6.07
C LEU A 157 6.70 -7.98 6.93
N ALA A 158 5.89 -7.07 6.36
CA ALA A 158 5.26 -5.99 7.11
C ALA A 158 4.39 -6.53 8.26
N CYS A 159 3.62 -7.60 8.02
CA CYS A 159 2.81 -8.27 9.02
C CYS A 159 3.66 -8.90 10.15
N LEU A 160 4.73 -9.62 9.81
CA LEU A 160 5.65 -10.21 10.78
C LEU A 160 6.36 -9.13 11.60
N CYS A 161 6.85 -8.08 10.95
CA CYS A 161 7.45 -6.94 11.63
C CYS A 161 6.46 -6.25 12.58
N SER A 162 5.18 -6.14 12.20
CA SER A 162 4.15 -5.61 13.10
C SER A 162 3.95 -6.53 14.31
N PHE A 163 3.81 -7.82 14.09
CA PHE A 163 3.60 -8.81 15.14
C PHE A 163 4.74 -8.78 16.18
N PHE A 164 5.98 -8.91 15.72
CA PHE A 164 7.14 -8.85 16.62
C PHE A 164 7.37 -7.45 17.19
N GLY A 165 7.09 -6.39 16.42
CA GLY A 165 7.22 -5.00 16.89
C GLY A 165 6.24 -4.67 18.02
N VAL A 166 5.01 -5.17 17.95
CA VAL A 166 4.03 -5.03 19.04
C VAL A 166 4.43 -5.87 20.25
N LEU A 167 4.94 -7.09 20.04
CA LEU A 167 5.32 -8.02 21.10
C LEU A 167 6.53 -7.55 21.91
N PHE A 168 7.55 -6.99 21.26
CA PHE A 168 8.81 -6.62 21.92
C PHE A 168 8.94 -5.14 22.28
N ILE A 169 8.22 -4.24 21.60
CA ILE A 169 8.40 -2.79 21.75
C ILE A 169 7.15 -2.14 22.32
N SER A 170 6.13 -1.93 21.48
CA SER A 170 4.83 -1.38 21.87
C SER A 170 3.86 -1.42 20.70
N VAL A 171 2.56 -1.40 21.00
CA VAL A 171 1.49 -1.33 19.99
C VAL A 171 1.71 -0.23 18.94
N PRO A 172 1.83 1.07 19.31
CA PRO A 172 1.94 2.14 18.32
C PRO A 172 3.23 2.03 17.47
N LEU A 173 4.36 1.64 18.06
CA LEU A 173 5.62 1.55 17.32
C LEU A 173 5.64 0.34 16.36
N GLY A 174 5.14 -0.82 16.79
CA GLY A 174 5.04 -2.00 15.93
C GLY A 174 4.14 -1.77 14.71
N LEU A 175 3.03 -1.05 14.88
CA LEU A 175 2.17 -0.63 13.78
C LEU A 175 2.84 0.43 12.89
N GLY A 176 3.56 1.39 13.48
CA GLY A 176 4.31 2.40 12.75
C GLY A 176 5.34 1.79 11.79
N ILE A 177 6.06 0.75 12.24
CA ILE A 177 7.00 -0.01 11.39
C ILE A 177 6.27 -0.67 10.22
N ALA A 178 5.12 -1.31 10.46
CA ALA A 178 4.36 -1.96 9.40
C ALA A 178 3.86 -0.98 8.32
N VAL A 179 3.38 0.20 8.73
CA VAL A 179 2.98 1.26 7.81
C VAL A 179 4.18 1.77 7.03
N ALA A 180 5.33 1.98 7.68
CA ALA A 180 6.53 2.45 7.01
C ALA A 180 7.01 1.46 5.93
N ILE A 181 7.00 0.15 6.22
CA ILE A 181 7.32 -0.90 5.24
C ILE A 181 6.33 -0.87 4.07
N SER A 182 5.03 -0.69 4.34
CA SER A 182 3.99 -0.63 3.31
C SER A 182 4.17 0.59 2.40
N VAL A 183 4.46 1.76 2.97
CA VAL A 183 4.75 2.98 2.20
C VAL A 183 6.03 2.81 1.39
N PHE A 184 7.07 2.22 1.98
CA PHE A 184 8.32 1.94 1.29
C PHE A 184 8.13 0.99 0.10
N LYS A 185 7.30 -0.05 0.25
CA LYS A 185 6.91 -0.95 -0.84
C LYS A 185 6.25 -0.19 -1.98
N ILE A 186 5.30 0.70 -1.68
CA ILE A 186 4.63 1.53 -2.69
C ILE A 186 5.65 2.42 -3.41
N LEU A 187 6.55 3.05 -2.67
CA LEU A 187 7.59 3.90 -3.25
C LEU A 187 8.51 3.11 -4.20
N LEU A 188 8.92 1.90 -3.83
CA LEU A 188 9.70 1.04 -4.71
C LEU A 188 8.95 0.65 -5.99
N HIS A 189 7.65 0.38 -5.87
CA HIS A 189 6.81 0.06 -7.03
C HIS A 189 6.66 1.24 -7.97
N VAL A 190 6.49 2.45 -7.44
CA VAL A 190 6.39 3.69 -8.22
C VAL A 190 7.73 4.06 -8.87
N SER A 191 8.84 3.89 -8.16
CA SER A 191 10.19 4.22 -8.66
C SER A 191 10.70 3.24 -9.73
N ARG A 192 10.21 2.00 -9.77
CA ARG A 192 10.61 0.98 -10.76
C ARG A 192 9.42 0.42 -11.52
N PRO A 193 8.80 1.23 -12.41
CA PRO A 193 7.73 0.75 -13.24
C PRO A 193 8.23 -0.24 -14.29
N ASN A 194 7.37 -1.18 -14.68
CA ASN A 194 7.65 -2.09 -15.78
C ASN A 194 7.60 -1.32 -17.11
N THR A 195 8.67 -1.42 -17.89
CA THR A 195 8.76 -0.90 -19.25
C THR A 195 8.78 -2.06 -20.22
N LEU A 196 8.06 -1.93 -21.33
CA LEU A 196 7.80 -3.03 -22.26
C LEU A 196 8.37 -2.70 -23.64
N VAL A 197 9.02 -3.67 -24.27
CA VAL A 197 9.37 -3.57 -25.69
C VAL A 197 8.29 -4.26 -26.51
N LEU A 198 7.75 -3.53 -27.47
CA LEU A 198 6.66 -4.01 -28.32
C LEU A 198 7.20 -4.58 -29.65
N GLY A 199 6.59 -5.67 -30.09
CA GLY A 199 6.79 -6.30 -31.39
C GLY A 199 5.47 -6.43 -32.15
N ASN A 200 5.55 -6.58 -33.46
CA ASN A 200 4.41 -6.77 -34.34
C ASN A 200 4.05 -8.25 -34.46
N ILE A 201 2.76 -8.58 -34.37
CA ILE A 201 2.30 -9.94 -34.65
C ILE A 201 1.99 -10.05 -36.15
N PRO A 202 2.59 -11.01 -36.87
CA PRO A 202 2.36 -11.13 -38.31
C PRO A 202 0.87 -11.37 -38.60
N GLY A 203 0.32 -10.62 -39.57
CA GLY A 203 -1.07 -10.73 -39.99
C GLY A 203 -2.09 -9.94 -39.16
N LYS A 204 -1.69 -9.23 -38.10
CA LYS A 204 -2.57 -8.34 -37.33
C LYS A 204 -1.92 -6.96 -37.11
N PRO A 205 -2.67 -5.86 -37.16
CA PRO A 205 -2.14 -4.52 -36.87
C PRO A 205 -2.04 -4.28 -35.34
N ILE A 206 -1.45 -5.23 -34.60
CA ILE A 206 -1.40 -5.20 -33.12
C ILE A 206 0.05 -5.36 -32.67
N PHE A 207 0.48 -4.44 -31.83
CA PHE A 207 1.78 -4.48 -31.16
C PHE A 207 1.63 -5.09 -29.76
N ARG A 208 2.44 -6.10 -29.44
CA ARG A 208 2.43 -6.80 -28.15
C ARG A 208 3.84 -6.99 -27.60
N ASN A 209 3.92 -7.23 -26.30
CA ASN A 209 5.19 -7.42 -25.62
C ASN A 209 5.94 -8.66 -26.14
N LEU A 210 7.21 -8.48 -26.49
CA LEU A 210 8.08 -9.53 -27.05
C LEU A 210 8.42 -10.64 -26.06
N ASN A 211 8.54 -10.32 -24.76
CA ASN A 211 8.87 -11.30 -23.73
C ASN A 211 7.65 -12.18 -23.39
N GLN A 212 6.44 -11.67 -23.56
CA GLN A 212 5.21 -12.39 -23.24
C GLN A 212 4.69 -13.22 -24.42
N TYR A 213 4.77 -12.70 -25.65
CA TYR A 213 4.23 -13.36 -26.84
C TYR A 213 5.37 -13.79 -27.78
N ARG A 214 5.59 -15.11 -27.89
CA ARG A 214 6.61 -15.67 -28.80
C ARG A 214 6.35 -15.39 -30.28
N GLU A 215 5.10 -15.11 -30.66
CA GLU A 215 4.69 -14.76 -32.02
C GLU A 215 4.98 -13.30 -32.39
N ALA A 216 5.32 -12.45 -31.41
CA ALA A 216 5.63 -11.05 -31.68
C ALA A 216 7.04 -10.94 -32.28
N LEU A 217 7.11 -10.38 -33.49
CA LEU A 217 8.34 -10.16 -34.23
C LEU A 217 8.77 -8.69 -34.13
N ARG A 218 10.07 -8.47 -34.00
CA ARG A 218 10.65 -7.12 -34.06
C ARG A 218 10.62 -6.62 -35.50
N ILE A 219 10.42 -5.32 -35.68
CA ILE A 219 10.55 -4.67 -36.97
C ILE A 219 11.99 -4.18 -37.10
N SER A 220 12.70 -4.60 -38.15
CA SER A 220 14.07 -4.14 -38.39
C SER A 220 14.11 -2.61 -38.55
N SER A 221 15.13 -1.96 -37.97
CA SER A 221 15.32 -0.50 -37.89
C SER A 221 14.36 0.31 -36.99
N PHE A 222 13.36 -0.29 -36.33
CA PHE A 222 12.42 0.41 -35.43
C PHE A 222 12.43 -0.16 -34.01
N LEU A 223 12.52 0.70 -33.00
CA LEU A 223 12.35 0.35 -31.59
C LEU A 223 11.07 0.97 -31.03
N ILE A 224 10.12 0.13 -30.61
CA ILE A 224 8.86 0.55 -30.02
C ILE A 224 8.89 0.24 -28.52
N LEU A 225 8.83 1.28 -27.69
CA LEU A 225 8.87 1.19 -26.23
C LEU A 225 7.54 1.68 -25.67
N ALA A 226 6.87 0.86 -24.86
CA ALA A 226 5.67 1.24 -24.15
C ALA A 226 5.95 1.55 -22.68
N ILE A 227 5.49 2.72 -22.24
CA ILE A 227 5.53 3.18 -20.85
C ILE A 227 4.11 3.08 -20.29
N GLU A 228 3.90 2.11 -19.39
CA GLU A 228 2.60 1.83 -18.77
C GLU A 228 2.47 2.41 -17.36
N SER A 229 3.24 3.46 -17.05
CA SER A 229 3.28 4.06 -15.72
C SER A 229 3.23 5.59 -15.77
N PRO A 230 2.65 6.25 -14.75
CA PRO A 230 2.79 7.69 -14.60
C PRO A 230 4.26 8.09 -14.48
N MET A 231 4.59 9.28 -14.96
CA MET A 231 5.92 9.85 -14.87
C MET A 231 5.93 10.88 -13.74
N TYR A 232 6.69 10.57 -12.69
CA TYR A 232 6.91 11.41 -11.53
C TYR A 232 8.40 11.67 -11.33
N PHE A 233 8.74 12.68 -10.53
CA PHE A 233 10.11 12.95 -10.08
C PHE A 233 10.81 11.69 -9.53
N ALA A 234 10.08 10.83 -8.81
CA ALA A 234 10.64 9.62 -8.19
C ALA A 234 11.05 8.52 -9.18
N ASN A 235 10.59 8.56 -10.44
CA ASN A 235 10.85 7.51 -11.43
C ASN A 235 11.39 8.03 -12.76
N SER A 236 11.37 9.35 -13.00
CA SER A 236 11.75 9.96 -14.27
C SER A 236 13.19 9.66 -14.67
N THR A 237 14.15 9.79 -13.74
CA THR A 237 15.57 9.45 -13.97
C THR A 237 15.74 7.96 -14.29
N TYR A 238 15.05 7.09 -13.54
CA TYR A 238 15.10 5.64 -13.77
C TYR A 238 14.56 5.28 -15.17
N LEU A 239 13.44 5.88 -15.58
CA LEU A 239 12.86 5.68 -16.90
C LEU A 239 13.80 6.15 -18.01
N GLN A 240 14.39 7.33 -17.87
CA GLN A 240 15.35 7.88 -18.84
C GLN A 240 16.56 6.94 -19.01
N GLU A 241 17.19 6.52 -17.92
CA GLU A 241 18.30 5.58 -17.96
C GLU A 241 17.91 4.22 -18.56
N ARG A 242 16.70 3.73 -18.23
CA ARG A 242 16.19 2.46 -18.75
C ARG A 242 15.95 2.52 -20.25
N ILE A 243 15.35 3.60 -20.74
CA ILE A 243 15.13 3.82 -22.18
C ILE A 243 16.48 3.89 -22.90
N LEU A 244 17.43 4.67 -22.40
CA LEU A 244 18.76 4.76 -23.00
C LEU A 244 19.50 3.41 -22.99
N ARG A 245 19.28 2.58 -21.96
CA ARG A 245 19.83 1.21 -21.92
C ARG A 245 19.24 0.33 -23.02
N TRP A 246 17.92 0.36 -23.21
CA TRP A 246 17.26 -0.36 -24.32
C TRP A 246 17.76 0.10 -25.69
N VAL A 247 17.97 1.40 -25.88
CA VAL A 247 18.52 1.94 -27.14
C VAL A 247 19.91 1.36 -27.41
N ARG A 248 20.80 1.35 -26.39
CA ARG A 248 22.14 0.76 -26.53
C ARG A 248 22.09 -0.74 -26.82
N GLU A 249 21.24 -1.49 -26.11
CA GLU A 249 21.07 -2.93 -26.33
C GLU A 249 20.58 -3.24 -27.76
N GLU A 250 19.71 -2.41 -28.33
CA GLU A 250 19.31 -2.55 -29.74
C GLU A 250 20.40 -2.12 -30.73
N GLU A 251 21.16 -1.05 -30.46
CA GLU A 251 22.30 -0.62 -31.29
C GLU A 251 23.33 -1.75 -31.40
N GLU A 252 23.73 -2.35 -30.27
CA GLU A 252 24.66 -3.49 -30.21
C GLU A 252 24.13 -4.72 -30.98
N ARG A 253 22.82 -5.00 -30.87
CA ARG A 253 22.17 -6.11 -31.58
C ARG A 253 22.18 -5.91 -33.10
N VAL A 254 21.92 -4.69 -33.55
CA VAL A 254 21.90 -4.34 -34.98
C VAL A 254 23.31 -4.49 -35.56
N GLU A 255 24.32 -4.02 -34.85
CA GLU A 255 25.73 -4.15 -35.24
C GLU A 255 26.18 -5.61 -35.32
N ALA A 256 25.80 -6.44 -34.33
CA ALA A 256 26.10 -7.87 -34.32
C ALA A 256 25.45 -8.66 -35.47
N ASN A 257 24.21 -8.31 -35.84
CA ASN A 257 23.48 -8.99 -36.92
C ASN A 257 23.75 -8.40 -38.31
N LYS A 258 24.60 -7.37 -38.43
CA LYS A 258 24.83 -6.60 -39.66
C LYS A 258 23.52 -6.09 -40.29
N GLU A 259 22.56 -5.73 -39.45
CA GLU A 259 21.30 -5.13 -39.88
C GLU A 259 21.46 -3.62 -40.17
N ASP A 260 20.47 -3.03 -40.85
CA ASP A 260 20.38 -1.58 -41.03
C ASP A 260 20.36 -0.85 -39.69
N THR A 261 21.07 0.28 -39.60
CA THR A 261 21.14 1.12 -38.39
C THR A 261 19.76 1.47 -37.83
N LEU A 262 19.66 1.64 -36.52
CA LEU A 262 18.43 2.07 -35.86
C LEU A 262 17.99 3.43 -36.44
N LYS A 263 16.81 3.49 -37.08
CA LYS A 263 16.33 4.72 -37.75
C LYS A 263 15.40 5.53 -36.87
N CYS A 264 14.56 4.86 -36.08
CA CYS A 264 13.46 5.50 -35.35
C CYS A 264 13.14 4.80 -34.02
N ILE A 265 12.84 5.61 -32.99
CA ILE A 265 12.31 5.16 -31.71
C ILE A 265 10.89 5.71 -31.58
N ILE A 266 9.95 4.83 -31.27
CA ILE A 266 8.56 5.16 -30.98
C ILE A 266 8.34 4.93 -29.49
N LEU A 267 8.05 6.01 -28.76
CA LEU A 267 7.59 5.91 -27.38
C LEU A 267 6.06 5.91 -27.38
N ASP A 268 5.48 4.78 -27.00
CA ASP A 268 4.07 4.67 -26.70
C ASP A 268 3.82 5.12 -25.25
N MET A 269 3.17 6.27 -25.11
CA MET A 269 2.79 6.86 -23.83
C MET A 269 1.29 6.69 -23.55
N THR A 270 0.61 5.79 -24.26
CA THR A 270 -0.85 5.57 -24.07
C THR A 270 -1.17 5.08 -22.65
N GLY A 271 -0.26 4.36 -22.01
CA GLY A 271 -0.40 3.91 -20.62
C GLY A 271 -0.01 4.94 -19.55
N VAL A 272 0.45 6.14 -19.94
CA VAL A 272 0.88 7.17 -18.98
C VAL A 272 -0.34 7.94 -18.46
N THR A 273 -0.68 7.72 -17.19
CA THR A 273 -1.87 8.33 -16.56
C THR A 273 -1.68 9.79 -16.13
N ALA A 274 -0.48 10.15 -15.68
CA ALA A 274 -0.12 11.49 -15.23
C ALA A 274 1.37 11.77 -15.47
N ILE A 275 1.70 13.05 -15.68
CA ILE A 275 3.07 13.54 -15.87
C ILE A 275 3.23 14.80 -15.01
N ASP A 276 4.26 14.84 -14.17
CA ASP A 276 4.64 16.05 -13.42
C ASP A 276 5.67 16.91 -14.17
N THR A 277 6.04 18.05 -13.59
CA THR A 277 7.01 18.98 -14.21
C THR A 277 8.35 18.32 -14.48
N SER A 278 8.89 17.57 -13.51
CA SER A 278 10.14 16.83 -13.67
C SER A 278 10.06 15.74 -14.75
N GLY A 279 8.90 15.09 -14.91
CA GLY A 279 8.63 14.16 -16.01
C GLY A 279 8.69 14.84 -17.37
N ILE A 280 8.15 16.07 -17.50
CA ILE A 280 8.23 16.83 -18.75
C ILE A 280 9.68 17.23 -19.08
N ASP A 281 10.44 17.67 -18.07
CA ASP A 281 11.84 18.08 -18.25
C ASP A 281 12.70 16.89 -18.71
N THR A 282 12.56 15.74 -18.07
CA THR A 282 13.27 14.51 -18.45
C THR A 282 12.90 14.01 -19.84
N LEU A 283 11.63 14.13 -20.26
CA LEU A 283 11.23 13.83 -21.64
C LEU A 283 11.85 14.81 -22.65
N CYS A 284 11.92 16.09 -22.31
CA CYS A 284 12.58 17.10 -23.14
C CYS A 284 14.09 16.82 -23.29
N GLU A 285 14.76 16.44 -22.20
CA GLU A 285 16.16 16.03 -22.22
C GLU A 285 16.38 14.75 -23.03
N LEU A 286 15.53 13.73 -22.82
CA LEU A 286 15.59 12.48 -23.57
C LEU A 286 15.45 12.74 -25.07
N ARG A 287 14.51 13.59 -25.50
CA ARG A 287 14.38 13.99 -26.91
C ARG A 287 15.66 14.62 -27.45
N LYS A 288 16.28 15.57 -26.72
CA LYS A 288 17.54 16.20 -27.13
C LYS A 288 18.68 15.19 -27.26
N ILE A 289 18.75 14.21 -26.36
CA ILE A 289 19.77 13.15 -26.41
C ILE A 289 19.57 12.26 -27.63
N LEU A 290 18.33 11.89 -27.95
CA LEU A 290 18.00 11.03 -29.09
C LEU A 290 18.22 11.75 -30.44
N GLU A 291 17.88 13.04 -30.53
CA GLU A 291 18.12 13.86 -31.72
C GLU A 291 19.62 13.98 -32.04
N LYS A 292 20.47 14.17 -31.01
CA LYS A 292 21.93 14.20 -31.17
C LYS A 292 22.52 12.90 -31.74
N ARG A 293 21.84 11.76 -31.55
CA ARG A 293 22.28 10.45 -32.04
C ARG A 293 21.81 10.13 -33.47
N SER A 294 21.30 11.12 -34.21
CA SER A 294 20.81 10.96 -35.60
C SER A 294 19.60 10.02 -35.75
N LEU A 295 18.89 9.71 -34.66
CA LEU A 295 17.65 8.92 -34.68
C LEU A 295 16.50 9.83 -35.13
N ARG A 296 16.00 9.61 -36.36
CA ARG A 296 15.45 10.67 -37.22
C ARG A 296 14.02 11.13 -36.88
N SER A 297 13.36 10.55 -35.88
CA SER A 297 12.20 11.18 -35.23
C SER A 297 11.81 10.34 -34.02
N CYS A 298 11.97 10.86 -32.80
CA CYS A 298 11.27 10.29 -31.65
C CYS A 298 9.79 10.67 -31.79
N LYS A 299 8.97 9.79 -32.36
CA LYS A 299 7.52 10.00 -32.39
C LYS A 299 6.96 9.55 -31.06
N ILE A 300 6.61 10.53 -30.23
CA ILE A 300 5.80 10.30 -29.04
C ILE A 300 4.37 10.10 -29.53
N SER A 301 3.97 8.84 -29.65
CA SER A 301 2.58 8.52 -29.94
C SER A 301 1.86 8.43 -28.61
N LYS A 302 1.22 9.53 -28.21
CA LYS A 302 0.00 9.39 -27.41
C LYS A 302 -1.03 8.92 -28.41
N CYS A 303 -1.36 7.64 -28.43
CA CYS A 303 -2.51 7.18 -29.19
C CYS A 303 -3.72 7.79 -28.49
N LEU A 304 -4.05 9.04 -28.86
CA LEU A 304 -5.37 9.63 -28.69
C LEU A 304 -6.31 8.67 -29.42
N LYS A 305 -6.78 7.66 -28.69
CA LYS A 305 -7.92 6.86 -29.12
C LYS A 305 -9.04 7.85 -29.41
N GLY A 306 -9.50 7.83 -30.66
CA GLY A 306 -10.84 8.31 -31.00
C GLY A 306 -11.91 7.52 -30.28
#